data_AF-A0A1G0WCR2-F1
#
_entry.id   AF-A0A1G0WCR2-F1
#
_cell.length_a   1.000
_cell.length_b   1.000
_cell.length_c   1.000
_cell.angle_alpha   90.00
_cell.angle_beta   90.00
_cell.angle_gamma   90.00
#
_symmetry.space_group_name_H-M   'P 1'
#
loop_
_entity.id
_entity.type
_entity.pdbx_description
1 polymer ?
#
loop_
_entity_poly.entity_id
_entity_poly.type
_entity_poly.pdbx_seq_one_letter_code
_entity_poly.pdbx_strand_id
1 'polypeptide(L)'
;MKYATLLGLPILQPKINRGEPWRTINLKKYNDSEGTGTNAGGNAYSDGDANILDQITMSDDESTYGKINLNNQNDYTLRALFERIRIGSKISDPGSIGSTTLINNAQAVAFSQAIRNYTKDPDHILRTRAELLKVSTIADALTTMSTQTNDRKKEEIIGKFINLSTVAENSIEAQNTFYIIALGESLRDNALNGNSFQDFDESKGDEVLASQMLFARVNKASDGDTMRILDIHYASE
;
A
#
# COMPACT_ATOMS: atom_id res chain seq x y z
N MET A 1 -4.65 -42.92 -15.55
CA MET A 1 -4.58 -43.51 -14.19
C MET A 1 -5.85 -43.10 -13.45
N LYS A 2 -6.50 -44.05 -12.76
CA LYS A 2 -7.90 -43.97 -12.29
C LYS A 2 -8.16 -42.78 -11.36
N TYR A 3 -9.24 -42.06 -11.61
CA TYR A 3 -9.80 -41.05 -10.71
C TYR A 3 -10.45 -41.73 -9.50
N ALA A 4 -10.03 -41.36 -8.30
CA ALA A 4 -10.71 -41.70 -7.06
C ALA A 4 -11.55 -40.49 -6.62
N THR A 5 -12.87 -40.64 -6.72
CA THR A 5 -13.87 -39.75 -6.14
C THR A 5 -13.92 -40.03 -4.64
N LEU A 6 -13.54 -39.05 -3.82
CA LEU A 6 -13.91 -39.02 -2.41
C LEU A 6 -14.54 -37.65 -2.14
N LEU A 7 -15.85 -37.67 -1.86
CA LEU A 7 -16.64 -36.60 -1.24
C LEU A 7 -16.73 -35.27 -2.01
N GLY A 8 -17.45 -35.29 -3.15
CA GLY A 8 -18.58 -34.40 -3.44
C GLY A 8 -18.46 -32.88 -3.33
N LEU A 9 -17.32 -32.30 -3.00
CA LEU A 9 -17.04 -30.88 -3.03
C LEU A 9 -15.90 -30.68 -4.03
N PRO A 10 -16.03 -29.79 -5.02
CA PRO A 10 -14.89 -29.41 -5.82
C PRO A 10 -13.85 -28.82 -4.88
N ILE A 11 -12.80 -29.57 -4.61
CA ILE A 11 -11.57 -29.00 -4.06
C ILE A 11 -11.10 -28.03 -5.15
N LEU A 12 -11.32 -26.73 -4.93
CA LEU A 12 -10.73 -25.65 -5.71
C LEU A 12 -9.21 -25.77 -5.54
N GLN A 13 -8.59 -26.66 -6.32
CA GLN A 13 -7.16 -26.64 -6.48
C GLN A 13 -6.84 -25.39 -7.30
N PRO A 14 -5.97 -24.49 -6.81
CA PRO A 14 -5.51 -23.38 -7.63
C PRO A 14 -4.93 -23.96 -8.92
N LYS A 15 -5.58 -23.67 -10.05
CA LYS A 15 -5.16 -24.17 -11.38
C LYS A 15 -3.91 -23.39 -11.81
N ILE A 16 -2.77 -23.72 -11.21
CA ILE A 16 -1.46 -23.34 -11.73
C ILE A 16 -1.26 -24.16 -13.01
N ASN A 17 -1.64 -23.60 -14.15
CA ASN A 17 -1.37 -24.20 -15.44
C ASN A 17 0.15 -24.18 -15.69
N ARG A 18 0.79 -25.36 -15.67
CA ARG A 18 2.22 -25.56 -16.00
C ARG A 18 2.45 -26.00 -17.46
N GLY A 19 1.39 -26.04 -18.27
CA GLY A 19 1.39 -26.60 -19.63
C GLY A 19 1.57 -25.59 -20.77
N GLU A 20 1.25 -24.30 -20.54
CA GLU A 20 1.58 -23.21 -21.48
C GLU A 20 2.66 -22.30 -20.87
N PRO A 21 3.71 -21.93 -21.64
CA PRO A 21 4.70 -20.99 -21.16
C PRO A 21 4.04 -19.66 -20.78
N TRP A 22 4.10 -19.31 -19.48
CA TRP A 22 3.84 -17.97 -18.95
C TRP A 22 2.38 -17.47 -18.97
N ARG A 23 1.38 -18.35 -18.94
CA ARG A 23 -0.06 -17.97 -18.81
C ARG A 23 -0.71 -18.55 -17.57
N THR A 24 -0.09 -18.32 -16.42
CA THR A 24 -0.55 -18.88 -15.14
C THR A 24 -1.40 -17.89 -14.35
N ILE A 25 -1.05 -16.60 -14.37
CA ILE A 25 -1.73 -15.50 -13.66
C ILE A 25 -1.71 -14.29 -14.58
N ASN A 26 -2.81 -13.54 -14.68
CA ASN A 26 -2.89 -12.31 -15.46
C ASN A 26 -3.05 -11.09 -14.55
N LEU A 27 -1.94 -10.51 -14.07
CA LEU A 27 -1.95 -9.35 -13.18
C LEU A 27 -2.22 -8.02 -13.91
N LYS A 28 -2.47 -8.05 -15.22
CA LYS A 28 -2.68 -6.83 -16.03
C LYS A 28 -4.14 -6.40 -16.10
N LYS A 29 -5.06 -7.27 -15.67
CA LYS A 29 -6.50 -7.05 -15.81
C LYS A 29 -7.21 -7.30 -14.49
N TYR A 30 -8.05 -6.34 -14.10
CA TYR A 30 -8.95 -6.47 -12.96
C TYR A 30 -10.20 -7.26 -13.33
N ASN A 31 -10.62 -8.16 -12.45
CA ASN A 31 -11.84 -8.95 -12.60
C ASN A 31 -12.98 -8.32 -11.79
N ASP A 32 -13.92 -7.70 -12.50
CA ASP A 32 -15.10 -7.06 -11.91
C ASP A 32 -16.07 -8.04 -11.25
N SER A 33 -16.07 -9.31 -11.68
CA SER A 33 -17.03 -10.32 -11.21
C SER A 33 -16.67 -10.93 -9.86
N GLU A 34 -15.39 -10.90 -9.48
CA GLU A 34 -14.91 -11.50 -8.21
C GLU A 34 -14.51 -10.49 -7.14
N GLY A 35 -14.34 -9.22 -7.51
CA GLY A 35 -14.15 -8.11 -6.56
C GLY A 35 -13.03 -8.37 -5.54
N THR A 36 -13.19 -7.85 -4.32
CA THR A 36 -12.21 -7.94 -3.22
C THR A 36 -12.47 -9.11 -2.26
N GLY A 37 -13.38 -10.02 -2.62
CA GLY A 37 -13.81 -11.11 -1.76
C GLY A 37 -12.78 -12.22 -1.59
N THR A 38 -13.08 -13.20 -0.74
CA THR A 38 -12.22 -14.37 -0.50
C THR A 38 -11.99 -15.26 -1.73
N ASN A 39 -12.74 -15.02 -2.81
CA ASN A 39 -12.64 -15.74 -4.08
C ASN A 39 -11.93 -14.91 -5.16
N ALA A 40 -11.24 -13.82 -4.81
CA ALA A 40 -10.60 -12.95 -5.78
C ALA A 40 -9.38 -13.60 -6.46
N GLY A 41 -9.51 -13.92 -7.76
CA GLY A 41 -8.42 -14.45 -8.59
C GLY A 41 -8.39 -15.98 -8.70
N GLY A 42 -7.67 -16.51 -9.70
CA GLY A 42 -7.57 -17.95 -9.95
C GLY A 42 -8.57 -18.52 -10.97
N ASN A 43 -9.21 -17.62 -11.73
CA ASN A 43 -10.18 -17.93 -12.78
C ASN A 43 -9.52 -18.10 -14.15
N ALA A 44 -10.29 -18.03 -15.24
CA ALA A 44 -9.72 -18.06 -16.57
C ALA A 44 -8.75 -16.89 -16.77
N TYR A 45 -7.60 -17.15 -17.39
CA TYR A 45 -6.56 -16.14 -17.65
C TYR A 45 -7.10 -14.88 -18.36
N SER A 46 -8.13 -15.02 -19.18
CA SER A 46 -8.81 -13.90 -19.88
C SER A 46 -9.53 -12.93 -18.96
N ASP A 47 -9.93 -13.38 -17.78
CA ASP A 47 -10.78 -12.64 -16.86
C ASP A 47 -9.95 -11.68 -16.01
N GLY A 48 -8.67 -12.01 -15.83
CA GLY A 48 -7.72 -11.22 -15.04
C GLY A 48 -7.67 -11.68 -13.60
N ASP A 49 -6.50 -11.53 -12.99
CA ASP A 49 -6.22 -11.97 -11.62
C ASP A 49 -5.71 -10.82 -10.75
N ALA A 50 -5.78 -9.57 -11.23
CA ALA A 50 -5.19 -8.44 -10.54
C ALA A 50 -5.77 -8.17 -9.15
N ASN A 51 -6.99 -8.64 -8.85
CA ASN A 51 -7.61 -8.50 -7.53
C ASN A 51 -6.78 -9.16 -6.42
N ILE A 52 -5.95 -10.17 -6.76
CA ILE A 52 -5.05 -10.82 -5.80
C ILE A 52 -4.01 -9.84 -5.23
N LEU A 53 -3.68 -8.78 -5.97
CA LEU A 53 -2.69 -7.76 -5.60
C LEU A 53 -3.08 -6.99 -4.33
N ASP A 54 -4.37 -6.99 -3.97
CA ASP A 54 -4.85 -6.39 -2.73
C ASP A 54 -4.64 -7.31 -1.51
N GLN A 55 -4.51 -8.62 -1.74
CA GLN A 55 -4.40 -9.64 -0.68
C GLN A 55 -2.97 -10.05 -0.37
N ILE A 56 -2.06 -9.93 -1.35
CA ILE A 56 -0.67 -10.40 -1.21
C ILE A 56 0.32 -9.24 -1.10
N THR A 57 1.25 -9.35 -0.15
CA THR A 57 2.48 -8.53 -0.18
C THR A 57 3.42 -9.14 -1.22
N MET A 58 3.91 -8.30 -2.15
CA MET A 58 4.82 -8.73 -3.22
C MET A 58 6.30 -8.76 -2.79
N SER A 59 6.58 -8.58 -1.50
CA SER A 59 7.92 -8.61 -0.92
C SER A 59 7.94 -9.53 0.29
N ASP A 60 9.12 -10.11 0.54
CA ASP A 60 9.42 -10.87 1.75
C ASP A 60 9.74 -9.93 2.94
N ASP A 61 9.80 -8.62 2.71
CA ASP A 61 10.13 -7.64 3.75
C ASP A 61 8.94 -7.36 4.68
N GLU A 62 9.17 -7.44 5.98
CA GLU A 62 8.17 -7.17 7.03
C GLU A 62 7.87 -5.67 7.19
N SER A 63 8.69 -4.79 6.60
CA SER A 63 8.54 -3.33 6.67
C SER A 63 8.15 -2.74 5.31
N THR A 64 7.01 -2.06 5.25
CA THR A 64 6.64 -1.22 4.10
C THR A 64 7.05 0.23 4.35
N TYR A 65 7.86 0.80 3.45
CA TYR A 65 8.11 2.24 3.40
C TYR A 65 6.81 3.02 3.12
N GLY A 66 6.79 4.31 3.44
CA GLY A 66 5.61 5.17 3.31
C GLY A 66 4.92 5.02 1.94
N LYS A 67 3.63 4.65 1.98
CA LYS A 67 2.82 4.43 0.77
C LYS A 67 2.19 5.73 0.31
N ILE A 68 2.10 5.92 -1.00
CA ILE A 68 1.45 7.10 -1.58
C ILE A 68 -0.02 6.77 -1.88
N ASN A 69 -0.93 7.63 -1.42
CA ASN A 69 -2.34 7.46 -1.71
C ASN A 69 -2.62 7.77 -3.19
N LEU A 70 -3.20 6.81 -3.93
CA LEU A 70 -3.59 6.96 -5.33
C LEU A 70 -4.72 7.96 -5.53
N ASN A 71 -5.53 8.13 -4.49
CA ASN A 71 -6.62 9.08 -4.49
C ASN A 71 -6.18 10.51 -4.11
N ASN A 72 -4.89 10.72 -3.81
CA ASN A 72 -4.35 12.04 -3.54
C ASN A 72 -4.35 12.91 -4.82
N GLN A 73 -4.75 14.18 -4.70
CA GLN A 73 -4.78 15.14 -5.81
C GLN A 73 -3.40 15.72 -6.17
N ASN A 74 -2.34 15.38 -5.42
CA ASN A 74 -0.98 15.89 -5.65
C ASN A 74 -0.23 15.10 -6.75
N ASP A 75 -0.29 15.61 -7.97
CA ASP A 75 0.38 15.07 -9.16
C ASP A 75 1.91 15.02 -9.02
N TYR A 76 2.53 15.96 -8.31
CA TYR A 76 3.98 15.99 -8.14
C TYR A 76 4.47 14.81 -7.31
N THR A 77 3.73 14.44 -6.26
CA THR A 77 4.06 13.30 -5.39
C THR A 77 3.93 11.98 -6.14
N LEU A 78 2.87 11.84 -6.94
CA LEU A 78 2.67 10.68 -7.81
C LEU A 78 3.79 10.60 -8.85
N ARG A 79 4.05 11.67 -9.61
CA ARG A 79 5.11 11.72 -10.63
C ARG A 79 6.49 11.41 -10.06
N ALA A 80 6.83 11.98 -8.89
CA ALA A 80 8.11 11.75 -8.23
C ALA A 80 8.33 10.27 -7.84
N LEU A 81 7.25 9.56 -7.51
CA LEU A 81 7.31 8.11 -7.28
C LEU A 81 7.65 7.36 -8.58
N PHE A 82 6.98 7.69 -9.68
CA PHE A 82 7.15 6.97 -10.96
C PHE A 82 8.49 7.21 -11.63
N GLU A 83 8.98 8.44 -11.61
CA GLU A 83 10.18 8.85 -12.35
C GLU A 83 11.45 8.11 -11.89
N ARG A 84 11.40 7.46 -10.72
CA ARG A 84 12.53 6.71 -10.17
C ARG A 84 12.32 5.20 -10.16
N ILE A 85 11.16 4.68 -10.57
CA ILE A 85 10.94 3.24 -10.68
C ILE A 85 11.70 2.70 -11.90
N ARG A 86 12.39 1.59 -11.70
CA ARG A 86 13.21 0.93 -12.72
C ARG A 86 12.73 -0.51 -12.96
N ILE A 87 12.77 -0.96 -14.21
CA ILE A 87 12.45 -2.35 -14.60
C ILE A 87 13.70 -3.21 -14.44
N GLY A 88 13.58 -4.33 -13.74
CA GLY A 88 14.64 -5.24 -13.33
C GLY A 88 15.20 -4.98 -11.93
N SER A 89 14.76 -3.91 -11.24
CA SER A 89 15.17 -3.62 -9.85
C SER A 89 14.39 -4.47 -8.84
N LYS A 90 14.87 -4.55 -7.60
CA LYS A 90 14.13 -5.24 -6.52
C LYS A 90 12.90 -4.43 -6.12
N ILE A 91 11.88 -5.10 -5.57
CA ILE A 91 10.69 -4.43 -5.03
C ILE A 91 11.04 -3.58 -3.79
N SER A 92 12.04 -4.01 -3.02
CA SER A 92 12.57 -3.30 -1.86
C SER A 92 13.46 -2.09 -2.20
N ASP A 93 14.04 -2.08 -3.39
CA ASP A 93 14.82 -0.96 -3.93
C ASP A 93 14.41 -0.70 -5.39
N PRO A 94 13.21 -0.15 -5.63
CA PRO A 94 12.67 0.02 -6.96
C PRO A 94 13.48 1.04 -7.79
N GLY A 95 14.32 1.87 -7.15
CA GLY A 95 15.14 2.91 -7.77
C GLY A 95 16.62 2.57 -8.02
N SER A 96 17.04 1.34 -7.76
CA SER A 96 18.43 0.89 -7.85
C SER A 96 19.09 1.15 -9.22
N ILE A 97 20.32 1.69 -9.23
CA ILE A 97 20.98 2.26 -10.43
C ILE A 97 21.70 1.19 -11.30
N GLY A 98 21.79 -0.07 -10.85
CA GLY A 98 22.79 -1.05 -11.30
C GLY A 98 22.70 -1.64 -12.72
N SER A 99 21.52 -1.81 -13.33
CA SER A 99 21.32 -2.14 -14.77
C SER A 99 19.84 -2.48 -15.00
N THR A 100 19.06 -1.47 -15.34
CA THR A 100 17.59 -1.53 -15.34
C THR A 100 17.06 -0.43 -16.24
N THR A 101 15.92 -0.64 -16.89
CA THR A 101 15.30 0.40 -17.72
C THR A 101 14.49 1.35 -16.85
N LEU A 102 14.82 2.64 -16.89
CA LEU A 102 14.13 3.69 -16.11
C LEU A 102 12.74 3.99 -16.71
N ILE A 103 11.73 4.17 -15.86
CA ILE A 103 10.50 4.87 -16.23
C ILE A 103 10.85 6.34 -16.42
N ASN A 104 10.87 6.81 -17.67
CA ASN A 104 11.29 8.17 -17.94
C ASN A 104 10.23 9.20 -17.50
N ASN A 105 10.64 10.47 -17.45
CA ASN A 105 9.78 11.56 -17.02
C ASN A 105 8.47 11.68 -17.81
N ALA A 106 8.50 11.47 -19.14
CA ALA A 106 7.30 11.55 -19.98
C ALA A 106 6.28 10.44 -19.65
N GLN A 107 6.78 9.24 -19.35
CA GLN A 107 5.96 8.11 -18.94
C GLN A 107 5.37 8.31 -17.54
N ALA A 108 6.19 8.80 -16.60
CA ALA A 108 5.76 9.16 -15.26
C ALA A 108 4.63 10.22 -15.28
N VAL A 109 4.76 11.22 -16.17
CA VAL A 109 3.73 12.25 -16.40
C VAL A 109 2.45 11.66 -16.96
N ALA A 110 2.54 10.83 -18.01
CA ALA A 110 1.36 10.23 -18.63
C ALA A 110 0.57 9.40 -17.60
N PHE A 111 1.27 8.66 -16.75
CA PHE A 111 0.64 7.83 -15.74
C PHE A 111 0.03 8.64 -14.59
N SER A 112 0.77 9.61 -14.04
CA SER A 112 0.25 10.47 -12.96
C SER A 112 -0.97 11.28 -13.43
N GLN A 113 -0.96 11.76 -14.67
CA GLN A 113 -2.10 12.42 -15.31
C GLN A 113 -3.29 11.47 -15.52
N ALA A 114 -3.06 10.22 -15.90
CA ALA A 114 -4.14 9.23 -16.07
C ALA A 114 -4.84 8.94 -14.74
N ILE A 115 -4.07 8.74 -13.65
CA ILE A 115 -4.64 8.59 -12.30
C ILE A 115 -5.42 9.84 -11.92
N ARG A 116 -4.82 11.02 -12.03
CA ARG A 116 -5.46 12.28 -11.64
C ARG A 116 -6.74 12.56 -12.42
N ASN A 117 -6.74 12.30 -13.73
CA ASN A 117 -7.92 12.50 -14.55
C ASN A 117 -9.08 11.59 -14.16
N TYR A 118 -8.77 10.41 -13.62
CA TYR A 118 -9.76 9.52 -13.03
C TYR A 118 -10.19 10.02 -11.65
N THR A 119 -9.25 10.22 -10.73
CA THR A 119 -9.54 10.49 -9.31
C THR A 119 -9.93 11.94 -8.98
N LYS A 120 -9.88 12.87 -9.94
CA LYS A 120 -10.40 14.25 -9.77
C LYS A 120 -11.91 14.31 -9.67
N ASP A 121 -12.60 13.30 -10.18
CA ASP A 121 -14.06 13.21 -10.15
C ASP A 121 -14.49 12.56 -8.82
N PRO A 122 -15.34 13.21 -8.01
CA PRO A 122 -15.82 12.68 -6.74
C PRO A 122 -16.47 11.29 -6.85
N ASP A 123 -17.05 10.95 -8.00
CA ASP A 123 -17.69 9.66 -8.25
C ASP A 123 -16.70 8.56 -8.68
N HIS A 124 -15.46 8.93 -8.99
CA HIS A 124 -14.40 8.03 -9.45
C HIS A 124 -13.28 7.91 -8.42
N ILE A 125 -13.57 7.15 -7.36
CA ILE A 125 -12.62 6.82 -6.29
C ILE A 125 -12.10 5.40 -6.49
N LEU A 126 -10.78 5.22 -6.39
CA LEU A 126 -10.18 3.89 -6.30
C LEU A 126 -10.41 3.35 -4.89
N ARG A 127 -11.22 2.30 -4.77
CA ARG A 127 -11.52 1.61 -3.51
C ARG A 127 -10.45 0.59 -3.16
N THR A 128 -9.76 0.06 -4.16
CA THR A 128 -8.56 -0.77 -3.97
C THR A 128 -7.41 -0.31 -4.84
N ARG A 129 -6.20 -0.80 -4.51
CA ARG A 129 -5.02 -0.48 -5.31
C ARG A 129 -5.14 -1.16 -6.68
N ALA A 130 -5.67 -2.39 -6.73
CA ALA A 130 -5.82 -3.13 -7.98
C ALA A 130 -6.89 -2.54 -8.93
N GLU A 131 -7.87 -1.78 -8.42
CA GLU A 131 -8.91 -1.15 -9.26
C GLU A 131 -8.35 -0.20 -10.32
N LEU A 132 -7.11 0.29 -10.15
CA LEU A 132 -6.42 1.07 -11.18
C LEU A 132 -6.34 0.33 -12.53
N LEU A 133 -6.32 -1.01 -12.51
CA LEU A 133 -6.21 -1.86 -13.70
C LEU A 133 -7.56 -2.07 -14.39
N LYS A 134 -8.66 -1.65 -13.76
CA LYS A 134 -9.98 -1.57 -14.39
C LYS A 134 -10.08 -0.36 -15.33
N VAL A 135 -9.35 0.71 -15.02
CA VAL A 135 -9.38 1.95 -15.78
C VAL A 135 -8.44 1.82 -16.97
N SER A 136 -8.98 1.68 -18.18
CA SER A 136 -8.19 1.39 -19.39
C SER A 136 -7.06 2.40 -19.63
N THR A 137 -7.29 3.70 -19.42
CA THR A 137 -6.26 4.73 -19.60
C THR A 137 -5.10 4.58 -18.62
N ILE A 138 -5.37 4.13 -17.39
CA ILE A 138 -4.36 3.90 -16.35
C ILE A 138 -3.63 2.57 -16.62
N ALA A 139 -4.38 1.51 -16.92
CA ALA A 139 -3.84 0.19 -17.27
C ALA A 139 -2.93 0.27 -18.52
N ASP A 140 -3.34 1.01 -19.54
CA ASP A 140 -2.55 1.22 -20.76
C ASP A 140 -1.27 1.99 -20.44
N ALA A 141 -1.35 3.06 -19.64
CA ALA A 141 -0.18 3.81 -19.22
C ALA A 141 0.83 2.96 -18.42
N LEU A 142 0.38 1.92 -17.71
CA LEU A 142 1.23 0.94 -17.01
C LEU A 142 1.72 -0.23 -17.85
N THR A 143 1.12 -0.52 -19.01
CA THR A 143 1.37 -1.78 -19.74
C THR A 143 1.84 -1.60 -21.18
N THR A 144 1.83 -0.37 -21.69
CA THR A 144 2.21 -0.01 -23.06
C THR A 144 3.55 0.73 -23.14
N MET A 145 4.31 0.77 -22.05
CA MET A 145 5.60 1.45 -22.03
C MET A 145 6.58 0.73 -22.96
N SER A 146 7.36 1.48 -23.75
CA SER A 146 8.29 0.94 -24.77
C SER A 146 9.31 -0.09 -24.24
N THR A 147 9.51 -0.11 -22.93
CA THR A 147 10.47 -0.92 -22.20
C THR A 147 9.88 -2.26 -21.73
N GLN A 148 8.54 -2.40 -21.80
CA GLN A 148 7.74 -3.54 -21.37
C GLN A 148 7.40 -4.50 -22.53
N THR A 149 8.43 -5.11 -23.09
CA THR A 149 8.32 -5.96 -24.29
C THR A 149 7.66 -7.32 -24.04
N ASN A 150 7.44 -7.71 -22.79
CA ASN A 150 6.81 -8.99 -22.43
C ASN A 150 5.94 -8.84 -21.18
N ASP A 151 5.09 -9.85 -20.94
CA ASP A 151 4.14 -9.86 -19.83
C ASP A 151 4.85 -9.76 -18.48
N ARG A 152 5.97 -10.47 -18.29
CA ARG A 152 6.77 -10.39 -17.06
C ARG A 152 7.16 -8.96 -16.69
N LYS A 153 7.61 -8.14 -17.65
CA LYS A 153 7.99 -6.74 -17.38
C LYS A 153 6.80 -5.83 -17.09
N LYS A 154 5.63 -6.13 -17.67
CA LYS A 154 4.39 -5.42 -17.40
C LYS A 154 3.93 -5.67 -15.97
N GLU A 155 3.91 -6.94 -15.59
CA GLU A 155 3.52 -7.39 -14.25
C GLU A 155 4.49 -6.91 -13.16
N GLU A 156 5.79 -6.84 -13.45
CA GLU A 156 6.78 -6.30 -12.52
C GLU A 156 6.51 -4.83 -12.16
N ILE A 157 6.18 -4.00 -13.14
CA ILE A 157 5.85 -2.58 -12.89
C ILE A 157 4.56 -2.47 -12.08
N ILE A 158 3.54 -3.26 -12.42
CA ILE A 158 2.28 -3.32 -11.67
C ILE A 158 2.54 -3.72 -10.22
N GLY A 159 3.32 -4.78 -9.97
CA GLY A 159 3.66 -5.25 -8.63
C GLY A 159 4.40 -4.19 -7.80
N LYS A 160 5.41 -3.54 -8.40
CA LYS A 160 6.12 -2.41 -7.77
C LYS A 160 5.17 -1.27 -7.44
N PHE A 161 4.25 -0.97 -8.36
CA PHE A 161 3.33 0.13 -8.17
C PHE A 161 2.33 -0.12 -7.04
N ILE A 162 1.71 -1.30 -7.03
CA ILE A 162 0.80 -1.69 -5.95
C ILE A 162 1.52 -1.69 -4.60
N ASN A 163 2.79 -2.11 -4.56
CA ASN A 163 3.56 -2.13 -3.32
C ASN A 163 3.83 -0.72 -2.74
N LEU A 164 4.07 0.26 -3.62
CA LEU A 164 4.38 1.65 -3.26
C LEU A 164 3.14 2.53 -3.06
N SER A 165 1.96 2.01 -3.39
CA SER A 165 0.70 2.74 -3.33
C SER A 165 -0.21 2.24 -2.22
N THR A 166 -1.10 3.12 -1.81
CA THR A 166 -2.24 2.82 -0.94
C THR A 166 -3.48 3.47 -1.52
N VAL A 167 -4.63 2.98 -1.11
CA VAL A 167 -5.90 3.69 -1.27
C VAL A 167 -6.42 3.92 0.14
N ALA A 168 -6.18 5.10 0.67
CA ALA A 168 -7.01 5.55 1.79
C ALA A 168 -8.29 6.12 1.19
N GLU A 169 -9.44 5.85 1.81
CA GLU A 169 -10.72 6.41 1.39
C GLU A 169 -10.56 7.91 1.12
N ASN A 170 -11.17 8.36 0.04
CA ASN A 170 -11.11 9.75 -0.41
C ASN A 170 -11.93 10.69 0.48
N SER A 171 -12.21 10.32 1.72
CA SER A 171 -12.62 11.33 2.67
C SER A 171 -11.43 12.28 2.83
N ILE A 172 -11.66 13.56 2.58
CA ILE A 172 -10.74 14.65 2.95
C ILE A 172 -10.27 14.46 4.40
N GLU A 173 -11.11 13.82 5.21
CA GLU A 173 -10.78 13.32 6.53
C GLU A 173 -9.57 12.36 6.55
N ALA A 174 -9.54 11.27 5.78
CA ALA A 174 -8.44 10.31 5.81
C ALA A 174 -7.10 10.85 5.24
N GLN A 175 -7.13 11.76 4.25
CA GLN A 175 -5.89 12.33 3.68
C GLN A 175 -5.21 13.36 4.58
N ASN A 176 -5.98 14.03 5.44
CA ASN A 176 -5.46 15.00 6.39
C ASN A 176 -5.45 14.48 7.84
N THR A 177 -5.65 13.18 8.04
CA THR A 177 -5.63 12.58 9.36
C THR A 177 -4.24 12.09 9.72
N PHE A 178 -3.74 12.49 10.88
CA PHE A 178 -2.55 11.93 11.53
C PHE A 178 -2.87 11.53 12.97
N TYR A 179 -2.08 10.60 13.50
CA TYR A 179 -2.23 10.10 14.86
C TYR A 179 -1.23 10.80 15.78
N ILE A 180 -1.71 11.30 16.92
CA ILE A 180 -0.89 11.76 18.03
C ILE A 180 -0.95 10.71 19.13
N ILE A 181 0.22 10.30 19.61
CA ILE A 181 0.36 9.50 20.81
C ILE A 181 1.02 10.39 21.85
N ALA A 182 0.33 10.64 22.96
CA ALA A 182 0.87 11.38 24.10
C ALA A 182 0.93 10.46 25.31
N LEU A 183 2.11 10.39 25.93
CA LEU A 183 2.35 9.63 27.15
C LEU A 183 2.61 10.63 28.29
N GLY A 184 1.80 10.56 29.34
CA GLY A 184 2.02 11.31 30.57
C GLY A 184 2.39 10.35 31.69
N GLU A 185 3.58 10.51 32.25
CA GLU A 185 4.08 9.68 33.35
C GLU A 185 4.34 10.53 34.60
N SER A 186 3.91 10.02 35.75
CA SER A 186 4.24 10.58 37.06
C SER A 186 5.39 9.79 37.64
N LEU A 187 6.57 10.40 37.68
CA LEU A 187 7.78 9.77 38.20
C LEU A 187 8.00 10.19 39.65
N ARG A 188 8.30 9.20 40.50
CA ARG A 188 8.81 9.42 41.84
C ARG A 188 10.30 9.06 41.84
N ASP A 189 11.12 10.09 41.91
CA ASP A 189 12.55 9.96 42.16
C ASP A 189 12.75 9.64 43.65
N ASN A 190 13.27 8.43 43.93
CA ASN A 190 13.63 8.00 45.27
C ASN A 190 15.15 7.97 45.38
N ALA A 191 15.82 9.11 45.16
CA ALA A 191 17.25 9.27 45.37
C ALA A 191 17.70 8.81 46.78
N LEU A 192 18.15 7.56 46.89
CA LEU A 192 18.86 7.03 48.05
C LEU A 192 20.34 7.44 47.92
N ASN A 193 20.66 8.63 48.44
CA ASN A 193 22.03 9.17 48.63
C ASN A 193 22.82 9.55 47.35
N GLY A 194 22.32 10.49 46.55
CA GLY A 194 23.12 11.15 45.51
C GLY A 194 22.55 12.51 45.10
N ASN A 195 23.40 13.51 44.92
CA ASN A 195 23.05 14.90 44.57
C ASN A 195 22.56 15.08 43.10
N SER A 196 21.82 14.12 42.54
CA SER A 196 21.45 14.09 41.12
C SER A 196 19.96 13.80 40.97
N PHE A 197 19.14 14.79 41.29
CA PHE A 197 17.67 14.80 41.13
C PHE A 197 17.22 15.00 39.66
N GLN A 198 17.90 14.41 38.68
CA GLN A 198 17.66 14.76 37.27
C GLN A 198 17.57 13.58 36.30
N ASP A 199 18.06 12.39 36.68
CA ASP A 199 18.05 11.22 35.81
C ASP A 199 17.16 10.14 36.41
N PHE A 200 16.11 9.74 35.68
CA PHE A 200 15.27 8.60 36.06
C PHE A 200 16.09 7.30 35.98
N ASP A 201 16.17 6.58 37.09
CA ASP A 201 16.91 5.33 37.23
C ASP A 201 16.11 4.30 38.02
N GLU A 202 15.36 3.45 37.29
CA GLU A 202 14.58 2.34 37.86
C GLU A 202 15.43 1.41 38.75
N SER A 203 16.74 1.29 38.47
CA SER A 203 17.65 0.45 39.25
C SER A 203 18.04 1.05 40.61
N LYS A 204 17.82 2.35 40.80
CA LYS A 204 18.07 3.07 42.07
C LYS A 204 16.80 3.31 42.89
N GLY A 205 15.66 2.76 42.46
CA GLY A 205 14.40 2.81 43.19
C GLY A 205 13.45 3.91 42.73
N ASP A 206 13.72 4.54 41.58
CA ASP A 206 12.76 5.43 40.95
C ASP A 206 11.56 4.65 40.44
N GLU A 207 10.37 5.18 40.68
CA GLU A 207 9.12 4.48 40.41
C GLU A 207 8.25 5.31 39.46
N VAL A 208 7.68 4.67 38.44
CA VAL A 208 6.55 5.22 37.68
C VAL A 208 5.29 4.97 38.51
N LEU A 209 4.73 6.04 39.09
CA LEU A 209 3.57 5.92 39.97
C LEU A 209 2.25 5.85 39.20
N ALA A 210 2.23 6.44 38.01
CA ALA A 210 1.08 6.44 37.11
C ALA A 210 1.57 6.71 35.69
N SER A 211 1.01 5.98 34.73
CA SER A 211 1.17 6.25 33.31
C SER A 211 -0.21 6.42 32.69
N GLN A 212 -0.33 7.37 31.77
CA GLN A 212 -1.52 7.52 30.96
C GLN A 212 -1.12 7.75 29.51
N MET A 213 -1.69 6.94 28.62
CA MET A 213 -1.48 7.06 27.19
C MET A 213 -2.75 7.56 26.52
N LEU A 214 -2.58 8.59 25.69
CA LEU A 214 -3.64 9.18 24.89
C LEU A 214 -3.33 8.96 23.41
N PHE A 215 -4.30 8.39 22.72
CA PHE A 215 -4.31 8.29 21.26
C PHE A 215 -5.33 9.26 20.71
N ALA A 216 -4.86 10.25 19.95
CA ALA A 216 -5.75 11.17 19.25
C ALA A 216 -5.62 10.99 17.74
N ARG A 217 -6.77 10.89 17.08
CA ARG A 217 -6.86 10.98 15.63
C ARG A 217 -7.19 12.42 15.28
N VAL A 218 -6.32 13.10 14.56
CA VAL A 218 -6.44 14.55 14.28
C VAL A 218 -6.49 14.78 12.79
N ASN A 219 -7.47 15.57 12.35
CA ASN A 219 -7.60 16.03 10.98
C ASN A 219 -7.08 17.46 10.83
N LYS A 220 -6.24 17.69 9.82
CA LYS A 220 -5.84 19.02 9.39
C LYS A 220 -6.84 19.56 8.36
N ALA A 221 -7.36 20.75 8.56
CA ALA A 221 -8.21 21.36 7.54
C ALA A 221 -7.40 21.73 6.29
N SER A 222 -8.07 21.75 5.14
CA SER A 222 -7.48 22.05 3.83
C SER A 222 -6.96 23.49 3.70
N ASP A 223 -7.30 24.38 4.63
CA ASP A 223 -6.86 25.79 4.68
C ASP A 223 -5.52 26.01 5.41
N GLY A 224 -4.90 24.94 5.93
CA GLY A 224 -3.51 24.96 6.38
C GLY A 224 -3.30 25.30 7.86
N ASP A 225 -4.20 26.07 8.46
CA ASP A 225 -4.01 26.66 9.80
C ASP A 225 -4.94 26.12 10.89
N THR A 226 -5.94 25.29 10.53
CA THR A 226 -6.85 24.70 11.52
C THR A 226 -6.68 23.19 11.63
N MET A 227 -6.70 22.69 12.86
CA MET A 227 -6.66 21.27 13.20
C MET A 227 -7.87 20.93 14.05
N ARG A 228 -8.50 19.79 13.76
CA ARG A 228 -9.64 19.27 14.50
C ARG A 228 -9.32 17.87 15.00
N ILE A 229 -9.54 17.64 16.28
CA ILE A 229 -9.49 16.29 16.85
C ILE A 229 -10.76 15.55 16.41
N LEU A 230 -10.57 14.41 15.74
CA LEU A 230 -11.65 13.54 15.28
C LEU A 230 -12.05 12.54 16.36
N ASP A 231 -11.07 11.96 17.04
CA ASP A 231 -11.28 10.97 18.09
C ASP A 231 -10.16 11.03 19.13
N ILE A 232 -10.49 10.70 20.37
CA ILE A 232 -9.54 10.56 21.49
C ILE A 232 -9.86 9.24 22.20
N HIS A 233 -8.89 8.34 22.23
CA HIS A 233 -8.91 7.16 23.05
C HIS A 233 -7.90 7.31 24.18
N TYR A 234 -8.38 7.10 25.41
CA TYR A 234 -7.51 6.88 26.54
C TYR A 234 -7.18 5.39 26.58
N ALA A 235 -5.91 5.04 26.50
CA ALA A 235 -5.48 3.71 26.85
C ALA A 235 -5.31 3.67 28.36
N SER A 236 -6.25 3.00 29.02
CA SER A 236 -6.04 2.51 30.38
C SER A 236 -5.23 1.22 30.30
N GLU A 237 -4.24 1.07 31.18
CA GLU A 237 -3.62 -0.23 31.47
C GLU A 237 -4.65 -1.26 31.97
#